data_AF-A0A8I2GP75-F1
#
_entry.id   AF-A0A8I2GP75-F1
#
_cell.length_a   1.000
_cell.length_b   1.000
_cell.length_c   1.000
_cell.angle_alpha   90.00
_cell.angle_beta   90.00
_cell.angle_gamma   90.00
#
_symmetry.space_group_name_H-M   'P 1'
#
loop_
_entity.id
_entity.type
_entity.pdbx_description
1 polymer ?
#
loop_
_entity_poly.entity_id
_entity_poly.type
_entity_poly.pdbx_seq_one_letter_code
_entity_poly.pdbx_strand_id
1 'polypeptide(L)'
;MLSSLSHFAKSIGALTMLMAAFSLPPDGHAEAMSREKTDSKAKILSMPVIDAMRNAITNRFVLPAGLKDAASVHLRFRVRLDRDGRIIGTPDAEVSGGSERTRKIITDAALRAIVRAAPYAMLPKDKYDAWKEVVLYFDASQLNL
;
A
#
# COMPACT_ATOMS: atom_id res chain seq x y z
N MET A 1 72.23 21.63 41.99
CA MET A 1 72.19 21.87 43.44
C MET A 1 70.99 22.76 43.73
N LEU A 2 70.32 22.52 44.85
CA LEU A 2 69.06 23.09 45.34
C LEU A 2 67.79 22.56 44.64
N SER A 3 66.72 22.10 45.30
CA SER A 3 66.44 21.60 46.65
C SER A 3 64.92 21.36 46.67
N SER A 4 64.49 20.21 47.22
CA SER A 4 63.25 19.97 48.00
C SER A 4 61.89 20.42 47.41
N LEU A 5 60.90 19.54 47.14
CA LEU A 5 60.04 18.84 48.12
C LEU A 5 59.38 19.85 49.09
N SER A 6 58.07 20.07 49.21
CA SER A 6 56.90 19.19 49.38
C SER A 6 55.64 20.11 49.36
N HIS A 7 54.42 19.70 48.99
CA HIS A 7 53.42 18.94 49.77
C HIS A 7 52.23 18.68 48.82
N PHE A 8 51.84 17.44 48.54
CA PHE A 8 50.89 16.63 49.31
C PHE A 8 49.44 17.17 49.32
N ALA A 9 48.64 16.75 48.33
CA ALA A 9 47.23 16.38 48.55
C ALA A 9 46.73 15.50 47.38
N LYS A 10 46.13 14.37 47.76
CA LYS A 10 45.56 13.26 46.97
C LYS A 10 44.47 13.78 45.99
N SER A 11 44.44 13.42 44.70
CA SER A 11 43.87 12.19 44.10
C SER A 11 42.44 11.91 44.64
N ILE A 12 41.34 11.78 43.89
CA ILE A 12 41.02 11.01 42.68
C ILE A 12 39.64 11.47 42.17
N GLY A 13 39.42 11.46 40.84
CA GLY A 13 38.15 10.94 40.30
C GLY A 13 37.29 11.89 39.46
N ALA A 14 37.30 11.64 38.14
CA ALA A 14 36.16 11.56 37.19
C ALA A 14 35.17 12.74 37.15
N LEU A 15 34.70 13.26 36.01
CA LEU A 15 34.69 12.82 34.63
C LEU A 15 34.38 14.09 33.81
N THR A 16 35.15 14.32 32.76
CA THR A 16 35.15 15.52 31.92
C THR A 16 33.80 15.71 31.22
N MET A 17 33.06 16.75 31.60
CA MET A 17 31.95 17.28 30.80
C MET A 17 32.52 18.36 29.87
N LEU A 18 32.98 17.97 28.67
CA LEU A 18 33.46 18.92 27.67
C LEU A 18 32.27 19.42 26.83
N MET A 19 31.72 20.56 27.22
CA MET A 19 30.91 21.41 26.34
C MET A 19 31.84 22.44 25.71
N ALA A 20 32.08 22.32 24.41
CA ALA A 20 32.52 23.44 23.58
C ALA A 20 31.97 23.26 22.16
N ALA A 21 30.99 24.10 21.85
CA ALA A 21 30.40 24.26 20.53
C ALA A 21 31.42 24.84 19.54
N PHE A 22 31.45 24.31 18.32
CA PHE A 22 32.03 25.00 17.18
C PHE A 22 31.19 24.74 15.92
N SER A 23 30.43 25.78 15.56
CA SER A 23 30.07 26.25 14.22
C SER A 23 29.33 25.35 13.20
N LEU A 24 28.18 25.87 12.76
CA LEU A 24 27.28 25.41 11.69
C LEU A 24 27.84 25.73 10.27
N PRO A 25 27.64 24.85 9.27
CA PRO A 25 26.73 25.20 8.16
C PRO A 25 25.52 24.24 8.06
N PRO A 26 24.32 24.72 7.70
CA PRO A 26 23.10 23.93 7.68
C PRO A 26 22.94 23.25 6.32
N ASP A 27 23.73 22.21 6.04
CA ASP A 27 23.30 21.21 5.06
C ASP A 27 22.42 20.20 5.77
N GLY A 28 21.29 20.73 6.26
CA GLY A 28 20.13 19.93 6.53
C GLY A 28 19.74 19.30 5.21
N HIS A 29 20.16 18.06 4.99
CA HIS A 29 19.31 17.07 4.36
C HIS A 29 18.04 16.97 5.22
N ALA A 30 17.18 17.98 5.06
CA ALA A 30 15.77 17.87 5.30
C ALA A 30 15.26 16.88 4.26
N GLU A 31 15.44 15.59 4.53
CA GLU A 31 14.58 14.56 3.98
C GLU A 31 13.23 14.65 4.70
N ALA A 32 12.56 15.79 4.51
CA ALA A 32 11.11 15.86 4.53
C ALA A 32 10.61 15.24 3.21
N MET A 33 10.96 13.98 2.96
CA MET A 33 10.44 13.22 1.85
C MET A 33 9.22 12.46 2.35
N SER A 34 8.09 13.15 2.24
CA SER A 34 6.76 12.57 2.30
C SER A 34 6.66 11.38 1.34
N ARG A 35 6.72 10.18 1.91
CA ARG A 35 6.38 8.87 1.30
C ARG A 35 6.23 7.92 2.47
N GLU A 36 5.16 7.18 2.70
CA GLU A 36 4.03 6.80 1.88
C GLU A 36 2.94 6.40 2.87
N LYS A 37 2.04 7.32 3.22
CA LYS A 37 0.82 6.97 3.96
C LYS A 37 -0.26 6.51 2.97
N THR A 38 0.13 5.66 2.02
CA THR A 38 -0.76 5.11 0.98
C THR A 38 -0.84 3.60 1.09
N ASP A 39 0.22 2.94 1.55
CA ASP A 39 0.19 1.50 1.86
C ASP A 39 -0.78 1.20 3.03
N SER A 40 -0.77 2.04 4.07
CA SER A 40 -1.64 1.86 5.23
C SER A 40 -3.12 2.15 4.94
N LYS A 41 -3.46 2.93 3.90
CA LYS A 41 -4.87 3.20 3.55
C LYS A 41 -5.48 2.06 2.75
N ALA A 42 -4.71 1.44 1.87
CA ALA A 42 -5.08 0.19 1.20
C ALA A 42 -5.22 -0.99 2.18
N LYS A 43 -4.47 -0.96 3.30
CA LYS A 43 -4.53 -1.96 4.38
C LYS A 43 -5.68 -1.74 5.39
N ILE A 44 -6.33 -0.58 5.42
CA ILE A 44 -7.38 -0.21 6.41
C ILE A 44 -8.74 0.00 5.72
N LEU A 45 -9.09 -0.96 4.86
CA LEU A 45 -10.48 -1.23 4.58
C LEU A 45 -10.83 -2.49 5.35
N SER A 46 -11.81 -2.38 6.26
CA SER A 46 -12.29 -3.49 7.09
C SER A 46 -12.47 -4.73 6.20
N MET A 47 -11.75 -5.81 6.51
CA MET A 47 -11.76 -7.06 5.74
C MET A 47 -13.15 -7.41 5.17
N PRO A 48 -14.26 -7.35 5.93
CA PRO A 48 -15.59 -7.65 5.40
C PRO A 48 -16.13 -6.70 4.32
N VAL A 49 -15.77 -5.41 4.31
CA VAL A 49 -16.23 -4.44 3.28
C VAL A 49 -15.55 -4.72 1.94
N ILE A 50 -14.23 -4.93 1.96
CA ILE A 50 -13.48 -5.35 0.78
C ILE A 50 -13.91 -6.72 0.31
N ASP A 51 -14.16 -7.62 1.26
CA ASP A 51 -14.60 -8.97 0.96
C ASP A 51 -15.97 -8.98 0.27
N ALA A 52 -16.92 -8.16 0.75
CA ALA A 52 -18.21 -8.00 0.06
C ALA A 52 -18.04 -7.49 -1.38
N MET A 53 -17.15 -6.52 -1.60
CA MET A 53 -16.84 -6.01 -2.95
C MET A 53 -16.14 -7.07 -3.81
N ARG A 54 -15.17 -7.80 -3.25
CA ARG A 54 -14.45 -8.88 -3.92
C ARG A 54 -15.40 -10.00 -4.32
N ASN A 55 -16.25 -10.47 -3.40
CA ASN A 55 -17.26 -11.50 -3.66
C ASN A 55 -18.24 -11.05 -4.73
N ALA A 56 -18.69 -9.80 -4.65
CA ALA A 56 -19.51 -9.18 -5.68
C ALA A 56 -18.80 -9.20 -7.05
N ILE A 57 -17.49 -8.99 -7.15
CA ILE A 57 -16.79 -9.03 -8.44
C ILE A 57 -16.57 -10.47 -8.91
N THR A 58 -16.03 -11.33 -8.04
CA THR A 58 -15.72 -12.72 -8.35
C THR A 58 -16.96 -13.49 -8.84
N ASN A 59 -18.14 -13.25 -8.26
CA ASN A 59 -19.38 -13.91 -8.67
C ASN A 59 -19.85 -13.53 -10.09
N ARG A 60 -19.34 -12.43 -10.68
CA ARG A 60 -19.61 -12.02 -12.07
C ARG A 60 -18.39 -12.19 -12.97
N PHE A 61 -17.29 -12.71 -12.43
CA PHE A 61 -16.06 -12.93 -13.17
C PHE A 61 -16.14 -14.26 -13.91
N VAL A 62 -16.36 -14.19 -15.22
CA VAL A 62 -16.43 -15.37 -16.10
C VAL A 62 -15.22 -15.40 -17.03
N LEU A 63 -14.46 -16.50 -16.97
CA LEU A 63 -13.29 -16.74 -17.79
C LEU A 63 -13.50 -17.94 -18.74
N PRO A 64 -12.98 -17.89 -19.97
CA PRO A 64 -12.92 -19.06 -20.83
C PRO A 64 -12.14 -20.20 -20.17
N ALA A 65 -12.66 -21.42 -20.28
CA ALA A 65 -11.96 -22.62 -19.82
C ALA A 65 -10.67 -22.85 -20.64
N GLY A 66 -9.68 -23.49 -20.02
CA GLY A 66 -8.44 -23.89 -20.70
C GLY A 66 -7.50 -22.73 -21.07
N LEU A 67 -7.62 -21.57 -20.41
CA LEU A 67 -6.67 -20.48 -20.59
C LEU A 67 -5.28 -20.88 -20.08
N LYS A 68 -4.35 -21.04 -21.01
CA LYS A 68 -2.94 -21.30 -20.68
C LYS A 68 -2.34 -20.15 -19.89
N ASP A 69 -1.54 -20.48 -18.88
CA ASP A 69 -0.81 -19.57 -18.00
C ASP A 69 -1.73 -18.63 -17.17
N ALA A 70 -3.03 -18.90 -17.10
CA ALA A 70 -3.99 -18.09 -16.35
C ALA A 70 -3.61 -18.02 -14.86
N ALA A 71 -3.17 -19.13 -14.27
CA ALA A 71 -2.74 -19.19 -12.86
C ALA A 71 -1.53 -18.31 -12.53
N SER A 72 -0.78 -17.82 -13.54
CA SER A 72 0.34 -16.91 -13.34
C SER A 72 -0.03 -15.43 -13.48
N VAL A 73 -1.31 -15.12 -13.79
CA VAL A 73 -1.77 -13.76 -14.00
C VAL A 73 -2.19 -13.11 -12.70
N HIS A 74 -1.62 -11.94 -12.43
CA HIS A 74 -1.94 -11.11 -11.27
C HIS A 74 -2.50 -9.78 -11.76
N LEU A 75 -3.58 -9.32 -11.15
CA LEU A 75 -4.26 -8.09 -11.51
C LEU A 75 -4.39 -7.18 -10.30
N ARG A 76 -4.18 -5.89 -10.51
CA ARG A 76 -4.46 -4.83 -9.55
C ARG A 76 -5.39 -3.82 -10.21
N PHE A 77 -6.57 -3.65 -9.65
CA PHE A 77 -7.55 -2.67 -10.12
C PHE A 77 -7.70 -1.53 -9.13
N ARG A 78 -7.82 -0.31 -9.65
CA ARG A 78 -8.24 0.85 -8.86
C ARG A 78 -9.62 1.31 -9.32
N VAL A 79 -10.57 1.29 -8.40
CA VAL A 79 -11.97 1.64 -8.66
C VAL A 79 -12.34 2.83 -7.80
N ARG A 80 -12.91 3.87 -8.42
CA ARG A 80 -13.49 5.03 -7.72
C ARG A 80 -15.00 4.89 -7.72
N LEU A 81 -15.63 5.17 -6.58
CA LEU A 81 -17.05 4.98 -6.35
C LEU A 81 -17.70 6.26 -5.82
N ASP A 82 -18.96 6.51 -6.19
CA ASP A 82 -19.79 7.53 -5.56
C ASP A 82 -20.45 7.00 -4.27
N ARG A 83 -21.16 7.87 -3.53
CA ARG A 83 -21.85 7.48 -2.27
C ARG A 83 -22.97 6.46 -2.46
N ASP A 84 -23.43 6.24 -3.69
CA ASP A 84 -24.41 5.21 -4.04
C ASP A 84 -23.74 3.91 -4.53
N GLY A 85 -22.41 3.85 -4.52
CA GLY A 85 -21.64 2.70 -4.97
C GLY A 85 -21.56 2.55 -6.49
N ARG A 86 -21.89 3.59 -7.26
CA ARG A 86 -21.68 3.60 -8.72
C ARG A 86 -20.23 3.93 -9.05
N ILE A 87 -19.74 3.39 -10.15
CA ILE A 87 -18.37 3.64 -10.61
C ILE A 87 -18.25 5.06 -11.16
N ILE A 88 -17.21 5.76 -10.74
CA ILE A 88 -16.84 7.07 -11.27
C ILE A 88 -15.67 6.91 -12.24
N GLY A 89 -15.93 7.23 -13.51
CA GLY A 89 -14.95 7.13 -14.59
C GLY A 89 -14.61 5.68 -14.94
N THR A 90 -13.40 5.48 -15.47
CA THR A 90 -12.92 4.15 -15.87
C THR A 90 -12.05 3.55 -14.76
N PRO A 91 -12.27 2.29 -14.36
CA PRO A 91 -11.34 1.58 -13.49
C PRO A 91 -9.95 1.48 -14.13
N ASP A 92 -8.92 1.71 -13.34
CA ASP A 92 -7.53 1.54 -13.78
C ASP A 92 -7.07 0.10 -13.49
N ALA A 93 -6.20 -0.45 -14.35
CA ALA A 93 -5.80 -1.85 -14.31
C ALA A 93 -4.30 -2.02 -14.58
N GLU A 94 -3.59 -2.56 -13.59
CA GLU A 94 -2.22 -3.06 -13.72
C GLU A 94 -2.28 -4.59 -13.80
N VAL A 95 -1.62 -5.20 -14.79
CA VAL A 95 -1.64 -6.66 -15.01
C VAL A 95 -0.23 -7.18 -15.27
N SER A 96 0.11 -8.31 -14.67
CA SER A 96 1.43 -8.96 -14.82
C SER A 96 1.31 -10.48 -14.92
N GLY A 97 2.41 -11.12 -15.36
CA GLY A 97 2.50 -12.57 -15.56
C GLY A 97 1.78 -13.09 -16.81
N GLY A 98 1.81 -14.41 -17.02
CA GLY A 98 1.18 -15.10 -18.15
C GLY A 98 1.59 -14.58 -19.54
N SER A 99 0.90 -15.07 -20.58
CA SER A 99 1.04 -14.53 -21.94
C SER A 99 0.26 -13.21 -22.10
N GLU A 100 0.65 -12.35 -23.04
CA GLU A 100 -0.09 -11.12 -23.34
C GLU A 100 -1.55 -11.38 -23.70
N ARG A 101 -1.79 -12.42 -24.51
CA ARG A 101 -3.13 -12.88 -24.87
C ARG A 101 -3.94 -13.25 -23.62
N THR A 102 -3.36 -14.04 -22.73
CA THR A 102 -4.01 -14.46 -21.48
C THR A 102 -4.32 -13.25 -20.60
N ARG A 103 -3.35 -12.35 -20.39
CA ARG A 103 -3.55 -11.11 -19.62
C ARG A 103 -4.71 -10.30 -20.18
N LYS A 104 -4.76 -10.08 -21.50
CA LYS A 104 -5.82 -9.30 -22.14
C LYS A 104 -7.21 -9.91 -21.87
N ILE A 105 -7.34 -11.22 -22.07
CA ILE A 105 -8.62 -11.93 -21.85
C ILE A 105 -9.07 -11.79 -20.39
N ILE A 106 -8.15 -11.96 -19.43
CA ILE A 106 -8.47 -11.89 -18.01
C ILE A 106 -8.77 -10.46 -17.58
N THR A 107 -8.01 -9.47 -18.04
CA THR A 107 -8.27 -8.04 -17.77
C THR A 107 -9.63 -7.61 -18.31
N ASP A 108 -9.98 -7.99 -19.55
CA ASP A 108 -11.28 -7.67 -20.15
C ASP A 108 -12.44 -8.30 -19.35
N ALA A 109 -12.25 -9.54 -18.89
CA ALA A 109 -13.24 -10.22 -18.06
C ALA A 109 -13.40 -9.59 -16.67
N ALA A 110 -12.30 -9.20 -16.03
CA ALA A 110 -12.30 -8.52 -14.73
C ALA A 110 -12.98 -7.14 -14.81
N LEU A 111 -12.64 -6.32 -15.81
CA LEU A 111 -13.27 -5.02 -16.02
C LEU A 111 -14.78 -5.14 -16.23
N ARG A 112 -15.23 -6.13 -17.02
CA ARG A 112 -16.66 -6.43 -17.17
C ARG A 112 -17.30 -6.83 -15.84
N ALA A 113 -16.64 -7.65 -15.03
CA ALA A 113 -17.15 -8.08 -13.73
C ALA A 113 -17.29 -6.89 -12.76
N ILE A 114 -16.29 -6.00 -12.72
CA ILE A 114 -16.31 -4.77 -11.92
C ILE A 114 -17.50 -3.88 -12.30
N VAL A 115 -17.72 -3.67 -13.60
CA VAL A 115 -18.83 -2.85 -14.10
C VAL A 115 -20.18 -3.50 -13.82
N ARG A 116 -20.31 -4.81 -14.04
CA ARG A 116 -21.57 -5.55 -13.80
C ARG A 116 -21.92 -5.70 -12.33
N ALA A 117 -20.93 -5.64 -11.44
CA ALA A 117 -21.14 -5.69 -10.01
C ALA A 117 -21.66 -4.37 -9.43
N ALA A 118 -21.54 -3.26 -10.17
CA ALA A 118 -22.09 -1.98 -9.77
C ALA A 118 -23.63 -1.94 -9.95
N PRO A 119 -24.35 -1.20 -9.08
CA PRO A 119 -23.83 -0.44 -7.95
C PRO A 119 -23.45 -1.31 -6.75
N TYR A 120 -22.37 -0.94 -6.06
CA TYR A 120 -21.92 -1.57 -4.81
C TYR A 120 -22.72 -1.06 -3.60
N ALA A 121 -24.05 -1.20 -3.67
CA ALA A 121 -24.99 -0.66 -2.68
C ALA A 121 -24.88 -1.35 -1.29
N MET A 122 -24.18 -2.48 -1.19
CA MET A 122 -23.92 -3.17 0.06
C MET A 122 -22.83 -2.50 0.93
N LEU A 123 -22.13 -1.49 0.40
CA LEU A 123 -21.10 -0.77 1.14
C LEU A 123 -21.73 0.21 2.15
N PRO A 124 -21.25 0.24 3.40
CA PRO A 124 -21.81 1.10 4.45
C PRO A 124 -21.56 2.59 4.15
N LYS A 125 -22.63 3.37 3.96
CA LYS A 125 -22.57 4.79 3.57
C LYS A 125 -21.86 5.69 4.58
N ASP A 126 -21.93 5.33 5.87
CA ASP A 126 -21.23 5.99 6.98
C ASP A 126 -19.70 5.86 6.88
N LYS A 127 -19.18 4.90 6.10
CA LYS A 127 -17.74 4.66 5.90
C LYS A 127 -17.24 5.05 4.52
N TYR A 128 -17.94 5.96 3.83
CA TYR A 128 -17.62 6.34 2.46
C TYR A 128 -16.15 6.70 2.21
N ASP A 129 -15.50 7.45 3.11
CA ASP A 129 -14.09 7.83 2.93
C ASP A 129 -13.11 6.66 2.90
N ALA A 130 -13.54 5.52 3.45
CA ALA A 130 -12.80 4.27 3.41
C ALA A 130 -12.86 3.69 1.98
N TRP A 131 -14.03 3.60 1.37
CA TRP A 131 -14.26 2.85 0.13
C TRP A 131 -14.53 3.68 -1.13
N LYS A 132 -14.52 5.02 -1.06
CA LYS A 132 -14.65 5.90 -2.24
C LYS A 132 -13.60 5.66 -3.32
N GLU A 133 -12.46 5.11 -2.93
CA GLU A 133 -11.41 4.62 -3.83
C GLU A 133 -10.84 3.33 -3.26
N VAL A 134 -10.99 2.24 -4.00
CA VAL A 134 -10.56 0.90 -3.57
C VAL A 134 -9.55 0.36 -4.56
N VAL A 135 -8.47 -0.20 -4.02
CA VAL A 135 -7.50 -0.97 -4.79
C VAL A 135 -7.71 -2.45 -4.50
N LEU A 136 -8.02 -3.23 -5.53
CA LEU A 136 -8.30 -4.66 -5.43
C LEU A 136 -7.21 -5.45 -6.14
N TYR A 137 -6.71 -6.49 -5.47
CA TYR A 137 -5.75 -7.43 -6.03
C TYR A 137 -6.45 -8.75 -6.32
N PHE A 138 -6.36 -9.24 -7.55
CA PHE A 138 -6.87 -10.54 -7.97
C PHE A 138 -5.72 -11.40 -8.46
N ASP A 139 -5.70 -12.63 -7.97
CA ASP A 139 -4.86 -13.68 -8.51
C ASP A 139 -5.77 -14.61 -9.31
N ALA A 140 -5.48 -14.80 -10.58
CA ALA A 140 -6.31 -15.63 -11.44
C ALA A 140 -6.28 -17.11 -11.03
N SER A 141 -5.26 -17.58 -10.29
CA SER A 141 -5.25 -18.92 -9.70
C SER A 141 -6.28 -19.13 -8.60
N GLN A 142 -6.74 -18.05 -7.95
CA GLN A 142 -7.76 -18.08 -6.90
C GLN A 142 -9.18 -17.92 -7.45
N LEU A 143 -9.31 -17.65 -8.75
CA LEU A 143 -10.60 -17.69 -9.43
C LEU A 143 -10.91 -19.15 -9.74
N ASN A 144 -12.18 -19.54 -9.60
CA ASN A 144 -12.65 -20.89 -9.87
C ASN A 144 -12.70 -21.15 -11.38
N LEU A 145 -11.51 -21.25 -11.98
CA LEU A 145 -11.21 -21.52 -13.39
C LEU A 145 -11.49 -22.97 -13.78
#